data_AF-A0A645FID8-F1
#
_entry.id   AF-A0A645FID8-F1
#
_cell.length_a   1.000
_cell.length_b   1.000
_cell.length_c   1.000
_cell.angle_alpha   90.00
_cell.angle_beta   90.00
_cell.angle_gamma   90.00
#
_symmetry.space_group_name_H-M   'P 1'
#
loop_
_entity.id
_entity.type
_entity.pdbx_description
1 polymer ?
#
loop_
_entity_poly.entity_id
_entity_poly.type
_entity_poly.pdbx_seq_one_letter_code
_entity_poly.pdbx_strand_id
1 'polypeptide(L)'
;MSSGYVTSISMLTSLNINISVPAVNIDMVSSILSVPAVEYGLESDKLILIENKLEIDDEKIKCYFFFMPDLTSFDTLFRSLGVLGNG
;
A
#
# COMPACT_ATOMS: atom_id res chain seq x y z
N MET A 1 -3.49 -3.85 10.51
CA MET A 1 -3.73 -2.69 9.63
C MET A 1 -3.87 -3.07 8.17
N SER A 2 -2.94 -3.85 7.58
CA SER A 2 -2.97 -4.19 6.15
C SER A 2 -4.28 -4.85 5.68
N SER A 3 -4.85 -5.78 6.46
CA SER A 3 -6.15 -6.38 6.15
C SER A 3 -7.27 -5.33 6.08
N GLY A 4 -7.35 -4.45 7.07
CA GLY A 4 -8.33 -3.35 7.10
C GLY A 4 -8.24 -2.46 5.86
N TYR A 5 -7.02 -2.04 5.49
CA TYR A 5 -6.80 -1.27 4.26
C TYR A 5 -7.25 -2.00 3.00
N VAL A 6 -6.83 -3.26 2.83
CA VAL A 6 -7.18 -4.04 1.63
C VAL A 6 -8.68 -4.27 1.55
N THR A 7 -9.33 -4.59 2.67
CA THR A 7 -10.79 -4.75 2.71
C THR A 7 -11.51 -3.45 2.37
N SER A 8 -11.08 -2.30 2.92
CA SER A 8 -11.65 -1.00 2.56
C SER A 8 -11.46 -0.65 1.09
N ILE A 9 -10.26 -0.85 0.54
CA ILE A 9 -9.98 -0.61 -0.88
C ILE A 9 -10.86 -1.51 -1.75
N SER A 10 -10.93 -2.80 -1.44
CA SER A 10 -11.77 -3.78 -2.14
C SER A 10 -13.24 -3.37 -2.14
N MET A 11 -13.77 -2.87 -1.00
CA MET A 11 -15.13 -2.37 -0.92
C MET A 11 -15.35 -1.10 -1.75
N LEU A 12 -14.39 -0.16 -1.75
CA LEU A 12 -14.52 1.09 -2.50
C LEU A 12 -14.38 0.89 -4.01
N THR A 13 -13.56 -0.06 -4.45
CA THR A 13 -13.32 -0.32 -5.87
C THR A 13 -14.22 -1.41 -6.46
N SER A 14 -14.94 -2.16 -5.60
CA SER A 14 -15.62 -3.40 -5.97
C SER A 14 -14.69 -4.46 -6.60
N LEU A 15 -13.37 -4.35 -6.37
CA LEU A 15 -12.39 -5.34 -6.83
C LEU A 15 -12.16 -6.39 -5.75
N ASN A 16 -12.01 -7.65 -6.15
CA ASN A 16 -11.60 -8.71 -5.22
C ASN A 16 -10.07 -8.69 -5.09
N ILE A 17 -9.56 -8.32 -3.91
CA ILE A 17 -8.13 -8.26 -3.61
C ILE A 17 -7.81 -9.31 -2.54
N ASN A 18 -7.07 -10.35 -2.94
CA ASN A 18 -6.61 -11.39 -2.02
C ASN A 18 -5.20 -11.08 -1.51
N ILE A 19 -4.97 -11.32 -0.22
CA ILE A 19 -3.67 -11.16 0.43
C ILE A 19 -3.02 -12.53 0.65
N SER A 20 -1.71 -12.61 0.40
CA SER A 20 -0.92 -13.77 0.80
C SER A 20 -0.69 -13.79 2.31
N VAL A 21 -0.06 -14.86 2.80
CA VAL A 21 0.46 -14.89 4.17
C VAL A 21 1.45 -13.73 4.39
N PRO A 22 1.37 -13.01 5.53
CA PRO A 22 2.24 -11.87 5.79
C PRO A 22 3.66 -12.33 6.12
N ALA A 23 4.65 -11.61 5.61
CA ALA A 23 6.05 -11.74 6.02
C ALA A 23 6.40 -10.62 7.03
N VAL A 24 7.21 -10.95 8.03
CA VAL A 24 7.63 -10.01 9.08
C VAL A 24 9.16 -10.05 9.17
N ASN A 25 9.78 -8.87 9.19
CA ASN A 25 11.22 -8.70 9.35
C ASN A 25 11.51 -7.51 10.28
N ILE A 26 12.60 -7.60 11.04
CA ILE A 26 13.06 -6.55 11.96
C ILE A 26 14.52 -6.27 11.60
N ASP A 27 14.77 -5.12 10.97
CA ASP A 27 16.08 -4.67 10.53
C ASP A 27 16.07 -3.15 10.37
N MET A 28 17.22 -2.55 10.08
CA MET A 28 17.34 -1.15 9.68
C MET A 28 16.46 -0.87 8.46
N VAL A 29 15.81 0.29 8.47
CA VAL A 29 14.86 0.70 7.43
C VAL A 29 15.45 0.63 6.01
N SER A 30 16.75 0.94 5.85
CA SER A 30 17.44 0.85 4.56
C SER A 30 17.56 -0.59 4.05
N SER A 31 17.77 -1.56 4.93
CA SER A 31 17.88 -2.98 4.56
C SER A 31 16.52 -3.51 4.09
N ILE A 32 15.44 -3.14 4.80
CA ILE A 32 14.08 -3.57 4.47
C ILE A 32 13.58 -2.92 3.17
N LEU A 33 13.85 -1.62 2.96
CA LEU A 33 13.29 -0.87 1.84
C LEU A 33 14.16 -0.89 0.58
N SER A 34 15.47 -1.10 0.68
CA SER A 34 16.37 -1.02 -0.49
C SER A 34 16.01 -2.02 -1.58
N VAL A 35 15.77 -3.28 -1.21
CA VAL A 35 15.44 -4.35 -2.16
C VAL A 35 14.11 -4.06 -2.89
N PRO A 36 12.96 -3.89 -2.20
CA PRO A 36 11.69 -3.61 -2.88
C PRO A 36 11.70 -2.25 -3.61
N ALA A 37 12.45 -1.25 -3.13
CA ALA A 37 12.55 0.02 -3.83
C ALA A 37 13.30 -0.10 -5.17
N VAL A 38 14.39 -0.87 -5.23
CA VAL A 38 15.12 -1.12 -6.48
C VAL A 38 14.27 -1.93 -7.46
N GLU A 39 13.63 -2.99 -6.98
CA GLU A 39 12.81 -3.87 -7.82
C GLU A 39 11.58 -3.12 -8.36
N TYR A 40 10.86 -2.41 -7.51
CA TYR A 40 9.68 -1.66 -7.92
C TYR A 40 10.03 -0.45 -8.79
N GLY A 41 11.16 0.20 -8.54
CA GLY A 41 11.63 1.33 -9.36
C GLY A 41 11.92 0.97 -10.83
N LEU A 42 12.06 -0.33 -11.15
CA LEU A 42 12.15 -0.80 -12.54
C LEU A 42 10.78 -0.88 -13.22
N GLU A 43 9.74 -1.24 -12.47
CA GLU A 43 8.40 -1.55 -12.97
C GLU A 43 7.40 -0.38 -12.83
N SER A 44 7.62 0.51 -11.85
CA SER A 44 6.69 1.58 -11.49
C SER A 44 7.40 2.76 -10.83
N ASP A 45 7.00 3.97 -11.21
CA ASP A 45 7.51 5.23 -10.64
C ASP A 45 6.58 5.84 -9.58
N LYS A 46 5.46 5.16 -9.26
CA LYS A 46 4.41 5.67 -8.37
C LYS A 46 4.22 4.81 -7.14
N LEU A 47 4.35 5.42 -5.96
CA LEU A 47 4.12 4.77 -4.68
C LEU A 47 3.12 5.60 -3.87
N ILE A 48 2.17 4.93 -3.21
CA ILE A 48 1.25 5.57 -2.28
C ILE A 48 1.74 5.32 -0.86
N LEU A 49 2.15 6.39 -0.19
CA LEU A 49 2.56 6.36 1.20
C LEU A 49 1.44 6.87 2.09
N ILE A 50 1.01 6.06 3.05
CA ILE A 50 -0.02 6.43 4.02
C ILE A 50 0.62 6.52 5.40
N GLU A 51 0.73 7.72 5.94
CA GLU A 51 1.15 7.95 7.33
C GLU A 51 -0.06 7.75 8.26
N ASN A 52 0.15 6.96 9.31
CA ASN A 52 -0.83 6.69 10.34
C ASN A 52 -0.30 7.12 11.70
N LYS A 53 -1.18 7.71 12.51
CA LYS A 53 -0.91 8.04 13.91
C LYS A 53 -1.89 7.24 14.76
N LEU A 54 -1.36 6.25 15.46
CA LEU A 54 -2.11 5.42 16.40
C LEU A 54 -1.93 5.98 17.80
N GLU A 55 -3.00 5.99 18.57
CA GLU A 55 -3.01 6.39 19.98
C GLU A 55 -3.57 5.22 20.80
N ILE A 56 -2.76 4.67 21.69
CA ILE A 56 -3.09 3.52 22.54
C ILE A 56 -2.57 3.84 23.94
N ASP A 57 -3.45 3.89 24.93
CA ASP A 57 -3.08 4.10 26.34
C ASP A 57 -2.09 5.27 26.56
N ASP A 58 -2.41 6.44 25.97
CA ASP A 58 -1.60 7.67 25.94
C ASP A 58 -0.27 7.59 25.14
N GLU A 59 0.07 6.45 24.55
CA GLU A 59 1.20 6.30 23.63
C GLU A 59 0.82 6.64 22.19
N LYS A 60 1.65 7.48 21.56
CA LYS A 60 1.49 7.88 20.15
C LYS A 60 2.49 7.15 19.27
N ILE A 61 1.99 6.27 18.42
CA ILE A 61 2.79 5.47 17.49
C ILE A 61 2.59 6.01 16.08
N LYS A 62 3.69 6.40 15.42
CA LYS A 62 3.69 6.72 13.99
C LYS A 62 3.96 5.46 13.19
N CYS A 63 3.10 5.19 12.22
CA CYS A 63 3.22 4.05 11.32
C CYS A 63 3.18 4.52 9.87
N TYR A 64 3.83 3.77 8.99
CA TYR A 64 3.83 4.01 7.55
C TYR A 64 3.31 2.77 6.84
N PHE A 65 2.41 2.98 5.88
CA PHE A 65 1.93 1.93 4.99
C PHE A 65 2.36 2.28 3.57
N PHE A 66 3.19 1.43 2.98
CA PHE A 66 3.63 1.53 1.59
C PHE A 66 2.69 0.70 0.72
N PHE A 67 1.97 1.35 -0.18
CA PHE A 67 1.11 0.69 -1.16
C PHE A 67 1.73 0.85 -2.55
N MET A 68 2.14 -0.28 -3.12
CA MET A 68 2.99 -0.39 -4.30
C MET A 68 2.32 -1.27 -5.36
N PRO A 69 1.24 -0.82 -6.01
CA PRO A 69 0.60 -1.55 -7.11
C PRO A 69 1.42 -1.42 -8.40
N ASP A 70 1.50 -2.48 -9.21
CA ASP A 70 2.05 -2.35 -10.57
C ASP A 70 1.27 -1.30 -11.39
N LEU A 71 1.88 -0.80 -12.48
CA LEU A 71 1.28 0.27 -13.29
C LEU A 71 -0.13 -0.06 -13.81
N THR A 72 -0.38 -1.33 -14.16
CA THR A 72 -1.68 -1.77 -14.68
C THR A 72 -2.72 -1.82 -13.56
N SER A 73 -2.34 -2.32 -12.39
CA SER A 73 -3.17 -2.32 -11.19
C SER A 73 -3.45 -0.91 -10.68
N PHE A 74 -2.49 0.02 -10.77
CA PHE A 74 -2.68 1.42 -10.42
C PHE A 74 -3.78 2.04 -11.28
N ASP A 75 -3.68 1.93 -12.61
CA ASP A 75 -4.68 2.46 -13.53
C ASP A 75 -6.07 1.83 -13.28
N THR A 76 -6.13 0.51 -13.10
CA THR A 76 -7.38 -0.21 -12.78
C THR A 76 -8.00 0.31 -11.48
N LEU A 77 -7.20 0.44 -10.41
CA LEU A 77 -7.67 0.87 -9.10
C LEU A 77 -8.20 2.31 -9.12
N PHE A 78 -7.49 3.23 -9.76
CA PHE A 78 -7.91 4.65 -9.81
C PHE A 78 -9.09 4.88 -10.76
N ARG A 79 -9.24 4.08 -11.82
CA ARG A 79 -10.47 4.06 -12.65
C ARG A 79 -11.66 3.54 -11.85
N SER A 80 -11.49 2.45 -11.11
CA SER A 80 -12.55 1.91 -10.24
C SER A 80 -12.98 2.89 -9.14
N LEU A 81 -12.07 3.73 -8.65
CA LEU A 81 -12.39 4.81 -7.70
C LEU A 81 -13.03 6.05 -8.37
N GLY A 82 -13.14 6.08 -9.71
CA GLY A 82 -13.66 7.22 -10.45
C GLY A 82 -12.74 8.45 -10.47
N VAL A 83 -11.46 8.27 -10.17
CA VAL A 83 -10.46 9.37 -10.12
C VAL A 83 -9.86 9.63 -11.50
N LEU A 84 -9.60 8.56 -12.26
CA LEU A 84 -9.18 8.67 -13.66
C LEU A 84 -10.43 8.54 -14.53
N GLY A 85 -10.89 9.66 -15.10
CA GLY A 85 -12.02 9.67 -16.02
C GLY A 85 -11.72 8.85 -17.28
N ASN A 86 -12.75 8.23 -17.85
CA ASN A 86 -12.67 7.56 -19.15
C ASN A 86 -12.35 8.59 -20.24
N GLY A 87 -11.06 8.75 -20.55
CA GLY A 87 -10.53 9.42 -21.73
C GLY A 87 -9.96 8.41 -22.69
#